data_AF-A0AAW2QNC1-F1
#
_entry.id   AF-A0AAW2QNC1-F1
#
_cell.length_a   1.000
_cell.length_b   1.000
_cell.length_c   1.000
_cell.angle_alpha   90.00
_cell.angle_beta   90.00
_cell.angle_gamma   90.00
#
_symmetry.space_group_name_H-M   'P 1'
#
loop_
_entity.id
_entity.type
_entity.pdbx_description
1 polymer ?
#
loop_
_entity_poly.entity_id
_entity_poly.type
_entity_poly.pdbx_seq_one_letter_code
_entity_poly.pdbx_strand_id
1 'polypeptide(L)'
;MPYDSVLSGRRGSNFLVEEFMLLANRTAAEVITRAYPSCALLRRHPEPNARKLRDFETFCNKHGLKMDISSSAHLHHSLEHVRGELKNDSVLFDILMSYAARPMQLASYFCSGDMKDISDCSHYALAVPLYTHFTSPLRRYPDIVVHRTLAAALEAEDIYLKGKRKLGKITEKETLSRCFTGMSFDKVEIESIEAQEALSTAASKHRVPGTEILADVAAHCNEKKLATRHVKDATDKLYMWVLLKKKEILYSEARVLGLGPKFMSIYIPKLAIERRVYYDEVEGLTVEWLDTTSTLVLSQSTHKRSSRRSSPGKCRTLEEVALIVNPADLELEMSFSGHIGGENVESQRCLGISEIMNNEPAFFPLTVHLLSTIPVALHAVGGDDGPLDIVARLYVGSYFQ
;
A
#
# COMPACT_ATOMS: atom_id res chain seq x y z
N MET A 1 -21.06 -14.41 2.80
CA MET A 1 -20.43 -13.95 4.06
C MET A 1 -19.00 -14.48 4.08
N PRO A 2 -17.97 -13.64 4.36
CA PRO A 2 -16.57 -14.08 4.38
C PRO A 2 -16.34 -15.11 5.50
N TYR A 3 -15.53 -16.12 5.23
CA TYR A 3 -15.19 -17.18 6.19
C TYR A 3 -13.75 -17.06 6.70
N ASP A 4 -12.83 -16.64 5.82
CA ASP A 4 -11.43 -16.48 6.14
C ASP A 4 -10.79 -15.36 5.31
N SER A 5 -9.59 -14.94 5.71
CA SER A 5 -8.79 -13.91 5.04
C SER A 5 -7.36 -14.40 4.83
N VAL A 6 -6.83 -14.20 3.63
CA VAL A 6 -5.46 -14.58 3.29
C VAL A 6 -4.76 -13.41 2.60
N LEU A 7 -3.50 -13.16 2.98
CA LEU A 7 -2.66 -12.19 2.28
C LEU A 7 -2.34 -12.70 0.88
N SER A 8 -2.61 -11.88 -0.14
CA SER A 8 -2.34 -12.24 -1.53
C SER A 8 -0.84 -12.18 -1.81
N GLY A 9 -0.21 -13.34 -2.00
CA GLY A 9 1.19 -13.42 -2.44
C GLY A 9 1.38 -13.15 -3.94
N ARG A 10 2.57 -12.68 -4.33
CA ARG A 10 2.99 -12.57 -5.74
C ARG A 10 3.79 -13.80 -6.15
N ARG A 11 3.50 -14.38 -7.32
CA ARG A 11 4.21 -15.53 -7.89
C ARG A 11 5.16 -15.08 -9.00
N GLY A 12 6.11 -15.94 -9.39
CA GLY A 12 7.04 -15.68 -10.51
C GLY A 12 6.32 -15.28 -11.82
N SER A 13 5.17 -15.89 -12.10
CA SER A 13 4.33 -15.55 -13.26
C SER A 13 3.79 -14.12 -13.21
N ASN A 14 3.50 -13.58 -12.02
CA ASN A 14 3.05 -12.21 -11.87
C ASN A 14 4.16 -11.22 -12.25
N PHE A 15 5.39 -11.48 -11.80
CA PHE A 15 6.55 -10.66 -12.14
C PHE A 15 6.84 -10.66 -13.64
N LEU A 16 6.81 -11.84 -14.28
CA LEU A 16 7.03 -11.95 -15.73
C LEU A 16 6.04 -11.09 -16.52
N VAL A 17 4.75 -11.19 -16.22
CA VAL A 17 3.70 -10.43 -16.92
C VAL A 17 3.87 -8.92 -16.66
N GLU A 18 4.20 -8.54 -15.43
CA GLU A 18 4.43 -7.15 -15.05
C GLU A 18 5.57 -6.49 -15.85
N GLU A 19 6.72 -7.17 -15.99
CA GLU A 19 7.87 -6.63 -16.73
C GLU A 19 7.54 -6.39 -18.22
N PHE A 20 6.85 -7.34 -18.87
CA PHE A 20 6.39 -7.14 -20.25
C PHE A 20 5.37 -6.00 -20.37
N MET A 21 4.47 -5.86 -19.38
CA MET A 21 3.52 -4.75 -19.35
C MET A 21 4.23 -3.41 -19.14
N LEU A 22 5.25 -3.34 -18.29
CA LEU A 22 6.05 -2.14 -18.06
C LEU A 22 6.79 -1.72 -19.33
N LEU A 23 7.41 -2.67 -20.04
CA LEU A 23 8.07 -2.40 -21.31
C LEU A 23 7.07 -1.87 -22.35
N ALA A 24 5.92 -2.54 -22.53
CA ALA A 24 4.90 -2.10 -23.47
C ALA A 24 4.36 -0.70 -23.15
N ASN A 25 4.11 -0.42 -21.86
CA ASN A 25 3.66 0.89 -21.39
C ASN A 25 4.69 1.99 -21.64
N ARG A 26 5.98 1.71 -21.39
CA ARG A 26 7.09 2.65 -21.66
C ARG A 26 7.23 2.91 -23.15
N THR A 27 7.24 1.87 -23.98
CA THR A 27 7.32 2.02 -25.44
C THR A 27 6.15 2.82 -25.99
N ALA A 28 4.93 2.55 -25.52
CA ALA A 28 3.76 3.35 -25.90
C ALA A 28 3.92 4.82 -25.51
N ALA A 29 4.39 5.11 -24.29
CA ALA A 29 4.66 6.48 -23.82
C ALA A 29 5.67 7.21 -24.72
N GLU A 30 6.77 6.54 -25.09
CA GLU A 30 7.78 7.10 -25.99
C GLU A 30 7.18 7.41 -27.37
N VAL A 31 6.45 6.47 -27.97
CA VAL A 31 5.87 6.64 -29.32
C VAL A 31 4.84 7.78 -29.36
N ILE A 32 3.91 7.83 -28.41
CA ILE A 32 2.88 8.89 -28.41
C ILE A 32 3.47 10.27 -28.14
N THR A 33 4.50 10.37 -27.29
CA THR A 33 5.15 11.64 -26.97
C THR A 33 5.98 12.15 -28.15
N ARG A 34 6.61 11.24 -28.90
CA ARG A 34 7.35 11.56 -30.13
C ARG A 34 6.42 12.08 -31.23
N ALA A 35 5.28 11.42 -31.44
CA ALA A 35 4.33 11.78 -32.49
C ALA A 35 3.48 13.01 -32.13
N TYR A 36 3.07 13.13 -30.87
CA TYR A 36 2.17 14.19 -30.39
C TYR A 36 2.70 14.82 -29.09
N PRO A 37 3.78 15.62 -29.16
CA PRO A 37 4.49 16.12 -27.98
C PRO A 37 3.63 17.01 -27.07
N SER A 38 2.63 17.71 -27.59
CA SER A 38 1.71 18.55 -26.82
C SER A 38 0.40 17.86 -26.41
N CYS A 39 0.15 16.64 -26.93
CA CYS A 39 -1.14 15.93 -26.80
C CYS A 39 -0.95 14.45 -26.42
N ALA A 40 0.07 14.14 -25.61
CA ALA A 40 0.29 12.80 -25.08
C ALA A 40 -0.24 12.69 -23.65
N LEU A 41 -1.09 11.68 -23.40
CA LEU A 41 -1.54 11.35 -22.05
C LEU A 41 -0.50 10.48 -21.37
N LEU A 42 0.16 11.03 -20.36
CA LEU A 42 1.22 10.38 -19.62
C LEU A 42 0.83 10.20 -18.16
N ARG A 43 1.62 9.42 -17.43
CA ARG A 43 1.46 9.17 -16.01
C ARG A 43 2.79 9.33 -15.30
N ARG A 44 2.86 10.30 -14.39
CA ARG A 44 4.06 10.61 -13.60
C ARG A 44 3.91 10.12 -12.17
N HIS A 45 5.04 10.00 -11.50
CA HIS A 45 5.11 9.78 -10.06
C HIS A 45 6.16 10.73 -9.51
N PRO A 46 5.74 11.83 -8.86
CA PRO A 46 6.68 12.80 -8.33
C PRO A 46 7.58 12.21 -7.24
N GLU A 47 8.63 12.95 -6.90
CA GLU A 47 9.50 12.59 -5.79
C GLU A 47 8.74 12.54 -4.45
N PRO A 48 9.21 11.72 -3.49
CA PRO A 48 8.61 11.64 -2.17
C PRO A 48 8.64 12.98 -1.45
N ASN A 49 7.75 13.18 -0.49
CA ASN A 49 7.83 14.34 0.39
C ASN A 49 9.15 14.33 1.18
N ALA A 50 10.05 15.27 0.88
CA ALA A 50 11.40 15.30 1.43
C ALA A 50 11.44 15.29 2.97
N ARG A 51 10.54 16.02 3.63
CA ARG A 51 10.45 16.04 5.10
C ARG A 51 10.11 14.65 5.65
N LYS A 52 9.06 14.02 5.13
CA LYS A 52 8.65 12.67 5.57
C LYS A 52 9.73 11.62 5.27
N LEU A 53 10.44 11.77 4.16
CA LEU A 53 11.53 10.86 3.78
C LEU A 53 12.71 10.98 4.75
N ARG A 54 13.05 12.20 5.18
CA ARG A 54 14.06 12.46 6.23
C ARG A 54 13.63 11.93 7.60
N ASP A 55 12.33 12.03 7.93
CA ASP A 55 11.79 11.44 9.16
C ASP A 55 11.93 9.90 9.14
N PHE A 56 11.68 9.27 7.99
CA PHE A 56 11.89 7.84 7.79
C PHE A 56 13.37 7.44 7.88
N GLU A 57 14.27 8.16 7.21
CA GLU A 57 15.72 7.95 7.32
C GLU A 57 16.20 8.04 8.79
N THR A 58 15.73 9.05 9.52
CA THR A 58 16.05 9.25 10.93
C THR A 58 15.54 8.09 11.79
N PHE A 59 14.34 7.58 11.50
CA PHE A 59 13.79 6.40 12.16
C PHE A 59 14.67 5.16 11.93
N CYS A 60 15.06 4.89 10.67
CA CYS A 60 15.92 3.75 10.34
C CYS A 60 17.30 3.86 11.03
N ASN A 61 17.94 5.03 10.94
CA ASN A 61 19.25 5.26 11.55
C ASN A 61 19.26 5.06 13.07
N LYS A 62 18.17 5.46 13.77
CA LYS A 62 18.00 5.21 15.22
C LYS A 62 17.97 3.73 15.57
N HIS A 63 17.52 2.88 14.65
CA HIS A 63 17.46 1.43 14.82
C HIS A 63 18.66 0.71 14.19
N GLY A 64 19.73 1.45 13.86
CA GLY A 64 20.95 0.89 13.29
C GLY A 64 20.87 0.56 11.80
N LEU A 65 19.77 0.89 11.13
CA LEU A 65 19.55 0.62 9.71
C LEU A 65 20.00 1.81 8.87
N LYS A 66 21.11 1.66 8.13
CA LYS A 66 21.65 2.73 7.28
C LYS A 66 20.81 2.87 6.02
N MET A 67 20.31 4.08 5.78
CA MET A 67 19.50 4.41 4.61
C MET A 67 20.15 5.51 3.78
N ASP A 68 20.21 5.32 2.47
CA ASP A 68 20.55 6.37 1.50
C ASP A 68 19.27 6.81 0.77
N ILE A 69 18.89 8.07 0.96
CA ILE A 69 17.68 8.65 0.37
C ILE A 69 17.96 9.59 -0.81
N SER A 70 19.20 9.60 -1.34
CA SER A 70 19.62 10.53 -2.38
C SER A 70 18.95 10.31 -3.74
N SER A 71 18.54 9.08 -4.04
CA SER A 71 17.82 8.74 -5.27
C SER A 71 16.91 7.53 -5.06
N SER A 72 15.98 7.29 -6.00
CA SER A 72 15.13 6.09 -5.97
C SER A 72 15.94 4.79 -6.01
N ALA A 73 17.04 4.77 -6.78
CA ALA A 73 17.93 3.62 -6.89
C ALA A 73 18.68 3.37 -5.58
N HIS A 74 19.27 4.40 -4.97
CA HIS A 74 19.98 4.28 -3.69
C HIS A 74 19.04 3.84 -2.58
N LEU A 75 17.84 4.43 -2.50
CA LEU A 75 16.81 4.02 -1.55
C LEU A 75 16.45 2.54 -1.72
N HIS A 76 16.24 2.10 -2.96
CA HIS A 76 15.96 0.69 -3.24
C HIS A 76 17.11 -0.22 -2.79
N HIS A 77 18.36 0.11 -3.14
CA HIS A 77 19.53 -0.66 -2.71
C HIS A 77 19.68 -0.73 -1.18
N SER A 78 19.43 0.37 -0.46
CA SER A 78 19.42 0.36 1.00
C SER A 78 18.32 -0.56 1.56
N LEU A 79 17.11 -0.50 1.01
CA LEU A 79 16.02 -1.39 1.43
C LEU A 79 16.34 -2.87 1.16
N GLU A 80 17.03 -3.19 0.06
CA GLU A 80 17.46 -4.57 -0.22
C GLU A 80 18.58 -5.05 0.69
N HIS A 81 19.48 -4.15 1.09
CA HIS A 81 20.46 -4.46 2.11
C HIS A 81 19.79 -4.77 3.46
N VAL A 82 18.87 -3.91 3.89
CA VAL A 82 18.09 -4.09 5.13
C VAL A 82 17.26 -5.37 5.09
N ARG A 83 16.69 -5.74 3.93
CA ARG A 83 16.01 -7.04 3.76
C ARG A 83 16.95 -8.22 4.02
N GLY A 84 18.22 -8.07 3.64
CA GLY A 84 19.27 -9.06 3.88
C GLY A 84 19.66 -9.17 5.36
N GLU A 85 19.73 -8.04 6.07
CA GLU A 85 20.02 -7.99 7.51
C GLU A 85 18.86 -8.54 8.35
N LEU A 86 17.62 -8.24 7.95
CA LEU A 86 16.39 -8.62 8.67
C LEU A 86 15.78 -9.94 8.20
N LYS A 87 16.55 -10.85 7.59
CA LYS A 87 16.03 -12.16 7.14
C LYS A 87 15.29 -12.96 8.22
N ASN A 88 15.68 -12.78 9.47
CA ASN A 88 15.09 -13.47 10.62
C ASN A 88 13.92 -12.70 11.27
N ASP A 89 13.66 -11.45 10.87
CA ASP A 89 12.55 -10.63 11.38
C ASP A 89 11.77 -10.01 10.20
N SER A 90 10.99 -10.85 9.53
CA SER A 90 10.14 -10.44 8.40
C SER A 90 9.09 -9.41 8.81
N VAL A 91 8.60 -9.46 10.05
CA VAL A 91 7.60 -8.53 10.58
C VAL A 91 8.17 -7.11 10.63
N LEU A 92 9.40 -6.94 11.12
CA LEU A 92 10.07 -5.64 11.12
C LEU A 92 10.28 -5.12 9.70
N PHE A 93 10.64 -5.99 8.76
CA PHE A 93 10.78 -5.59 7.36
C PHE A 93 9.44 -5.10 6.77
N ASP A 94 8.33 -5.79 7.04
CA ASP A 94 7.00 -5.37 6.59
C ASP A 94 6.60 -4.00 7.17
N ILE A 95 6.92 -3.75 8.43
CA ILE A 95 6.73 -2.44 9.09
C ILE A 95 7.56 -1.37 8.37
N LEU A 96 8.83 -1.65 8.08
CA LEU A 96 9.71 -0.72 7.38
C LEU A 96 9.19 -0.41 5.98
N MET A 97 8.68 -1.40 5.24
CA MET A 97 8.03 -1.17 3.95
C MET A 97 6.80 -0.28 4.06
N SER A 98 5.96 -0.51 5.08
CA SER A 98 4.79 0.34 5.37
C SER A 98 5.21 1.79 5.65
N TYR A 99 6.31 1.98 6.39
CA TYR A 99 6.85 3.32 6.70
C TYR A 99 7.49 3.97 5.47
N ALA A 100 8.24 3.22 4.66
CA ALA A 100 8.86 3.69 3.42
C ALA A 100 7.84 4.15 2.37
N ALA A 101 6.60 3.63 2.44
CA ALA A 101 5.51 4.05 1.58
C ALA A 101 4.87 5.39 1.99
N ARG A 102 4.98 5.83 3.25
CA ARG A 102 4.34 7.07 3.76
C ARG A 102 4.85 8.37 3.14
N PRO A 103 6.15 8.51 2.81
CA PRO A 103 6.66 9.67 2.09
C PRO A 103 6.24 9.74 0.63
N MET A 104 5.87 8.61 0.02
CA MET A 104 5.58 8.53 -1.42
C MET A 104 4.35 9.35 -1.80
N GLN A 105 4.41 9.99 -2.97
CA GLN A 105 3.30 10.78 -3.51
C GLN A 105 2.37 9.90 -4.36
N LEU A 106 1.18 10.42 -4.69
CA LEU A 106 0.28 9.71 -5.60
C LEU A 106 0.74 9.92 -7.04
N ALA A 107 0.85 8.82 -7.79
CA ALA A 107 1.05 8.89 -9.24
C ALA A 107 -0.21 9.40 -9.94
N SER A 108 -0.04 10.33 -10.88
CA SER A 108 -1.12 11.04 -11.54
C SER A 108 -0.93 11.06 -13.06
N TYR A 109 -2.06 11.01 -13.77
CA TYR A 109 -2.12 11.29 -15.19
C TYR A 109 -1.95 12.78 -15.45
N PHE A 110 -1.33 13.13 -16.56
CA PHE A 110 -1.14 14.51 -17.00
C PHE A 110 -1.03 14.58 -18.53
N CYS A 111 -1.30 15.75 -19.08
CA CYS A 111 -1.06 16.06 -20.48
C CYS A 111 0.38 16.53 -20.66
N SER A 112 1.08 16.02 -21.68
CA SER A 112 2.46 16.43 -21.98
C SER A 112 2.58 17.91 -22.34
N GLY A 113 1.55 18.52 -22.92
CA GLY A 113 1.55 19.93 -23.31
C GLY A 113 1.50 20.94 -22.15
N ASP A 114 1.09 20.51 -20.95
CA ASP A 114 1.01 21.38 -19.78
C ASP A 114 2.35 21.51 -19.04
N MET A 115 3.32 20.66 -19.36
CA MET A 115 4.60 20.60 -18.65
C MET A 115 5.65 21.48 -19.30
N LYS A 116 6.34 22.27 -18.46
CA LYS A 116 7.44 23.15 -18.90
C LYS A 116 8.81 22.47 -18.79
N ASP A 117 8.96 21.50 -17.88
CA ASP A 117 10.21 20.77 -17.64
C ASP A 117 10.01 19.25 -17.80
N ILE A 118 11.05 18.60 -18.34
CA ILE A 118 11.14 17.15 -18.52
C ILE A 118 11.28 16.45 -17.16
N SER A 119 11.91 17.11 -16.17
CA SER A 119 12.09 16.57 -14.82
C SER A 119 10.73 16.22 -14.16
N ASP A 120 9.72 17.06 -14.39
CA ASP A 120 8.35 16.92 -13.88
C ASP A 120 7.56 15.77 -14.52
N CYS A 121 8.04 15.21 -15.64
CA CYS A 121 7.39 14.12 -16.36
C CYS A 121 7.78 12.73 -15.85
N SER A 122 8.85 12.65 -15.06
CA SER A 122 9.47 11.39 -14.64
C SER A 122 8.59 10.57 -13.67
N HIS A 123 8.85 9.26 -13.64
CA HIS A 123 8.18 8.33 -12.74
C HIS A 123 9.14 7.79 -11.69
N TYR A 124 9.23 8.45 -10.53
CA TYR A 124 10.22 8.18 -9.48
C TYR A 124 10.32 6.70 -9.09
N ALA A 125 9.19 6.03 -8.82
CA ALA A 125 9.17 4.65 -8.33
C ALA A 125 9.57 3.61 -9.39
N LEU A 126 9.46 3.96 -10.67
CA LEU A 126 9.84 3.07 -11.78
C LEU A 126 11.20 3.45 -12.36
N ALA A 127 11.81 4.56 -11.91
CA ALA A 127 13.05 5.10 -12.44
C ALA A 127 13.06 5.27 -13.97
N VAL A 128 11.92 5.70 -14.55
CA VAL A 128 11.78 5.94 -16.00
C VAL A 128 11.41 7.41 -16.29
N PRO A 129 11.90 7.99 -17.40
CA PRO A 129 11.63 9.38 -17.75
C PRO A 129 10.20 9.60 -18.26
N LEU A 130 9.64 8.63 -18.98
CA LEU A 130 8.29 8.68 -19.54
C LEU A 130 7.55 7.38 -19.26
N TYR A 131 6.29 7.50 -18.87
CA TYR A 131 5.42 6.36 -18.58
C TYR A 131 3.98 6.70 -18.89
N THR A 132 3.21 5.71 -19.32
CA THR A 132 1.76 5.80 -19.47
C THR A 132 1.11 4.43 -19.23
N HIS A 133 -0.22 4.38 -19.19
CA HIS A 133 -0.94 3.12 -19.16
C HIS A 133 -1.52 2.80 -20.54
N PHE A 134 -1.25 1.59 -21.04
CA PHE A 134 -1.65 1.14 -22.37
C PHE A 134 -2.27 -0.27 -22.36
N THR A 135 -1.82 -1.14 -21.46
CA THR A 135 -2.06 -2.59 -21.51
C THR A 135 -3.41 -3.06 -20.98
N SER A 136 -4.37 -2.19 -20.66
CA SER A 136 -5.67 -2.59 -20.10
C SER A 136 -6.84 -1.67 -20.47
N PRO A 137 -7.14 -1.45 -21.77
CA PRO A 137 -8.22 -0.57 -22.23
C PRO A 137 -9.62 -0.97 -21.76
N LEU A 138 -9.87 -2.26 -21.50
CA LEU A 138 -11.17 -2.74 -21.02
C LEU A 138 -11.57 -2.21 -19.64
N ARG A 139 -10.58 -1.86 -18.79
CA ARG A 139 -10.80 -1.48 -17.39
C ARG A 139 -10.27 -0.09 -17.04
N ARG A 140 -9.69 0.63 -18.00
CA ARG A 140 -9.10 1.97 -17.79
C ARG A 140 -9.36 2.84 -19.03
N TYR A 141 -10.09 3.92 -18.83
CA TYR A 141 -10.33 4.92 -19.88
C TYR A 141 -9.04 5.61 -20.40
N PRO A 142 -8.04 5.94 -19.56
CA PRO A 142 -6.77 6.50 -20.05
C PRO A 142 -6.09 5.64 -21.12
N ASP A 143 -6.14 4.32 -20.97
CA ASP A 143 -5.59 3.40 -21.96
C ASP A 143 -6.32 3.56 -23.30
N ILE A 144 -7.65 3.74 -23.33
CA ILE A 144 -8.41 3.99 -24.57
C ILE A 144 -7.92 5.27 -25.26
N VAL A 145 -7.65 6.33 -24.50
CA VAL A 145 -7.10 7.59 -25.05
C VAL A 145 -5.72 7.34 -25.66
N VAL A 146 -4.84 6.63 -24.94
CA VAL A 146 -3.51 6.25 -25.45
C VAL A 146 -3.60 5.38 -26.70
N HIS A 147 -4.54 4.42 -26.76
CA HIS A 147 -4.78 3.58 -27.93
C HIS A 147 -5.19 4.42 -29.16
N ARG A 148 -6.03 5.44 -28.98
CA ARG A 148 -6.40 6.38 -30.07
C ARG A 148 -5.20 7.19 -30.55
N THR A 149 -4.42 7.75 -29.63
CA THR A 149 -3.22 8.53 -29.97
C THR A 149 -2.18 7.66 -30.67
N LEU A 150 -1.99 6.42 -30.21
CA LEU A 150 -1.06 5.48 -30.84
C LEU A 150 -1.53 5.04 -32.24
N ALA A 151 -2.83 4.78 -32.42
CA ALA A 151 -3.39 4.49 -33.74
C ALA A 151 -3.21 5.66 -34.71
N ALA A 152 -3.40 6.90 -34.24
CA ALA A 152 -3.13 8.10 -35.02
C ALA A 152 -1.65 8.22 -35.41
N ALA A 153 -0.72 7.89 -34.51
CA ALA A 153 0.71 7.92 -34.80
C ALA A 153 1.09 6.90 -35.89
N LEU A 154 0.56 5.68 -35.81
CA LEU A 154 0.79 4.62 -36.79
C LEU A 154 0.22 4.99 -38.17
N GLU A 155 -0.98 5.58 -38.21
CA GLU A 155 -1.58 6.01 -39.47
C GLU A 155 -0.83 7.20 -40.10
N ALA A 156 -0.40 8.18 -39.29
CA ALA A 156 0.40 9.29 -39.76
C ALA A 156 1.71 8.81 -40.42
N GLU A 157 2.35 7.80 -39.82
CA GLU A 157 3.57 7.20 -40.38
C GLU A 157 3.31 6.53 -41.74
N ASP A 158 2.21 5.80 -41.89
CA ASP A 158 1.84 5.18 -43.17
C ASP A 158 1.54 6.23 -44.26
N ILE A 159 0.83 7.32 -43.91
CA ILE A 159 0.57 8.44 -44.82
C ILE A 159 1.89 9.08 -45.28
N TYR A 160 2.78 9.38 -44.34
CA TYR A 160 4.08 10.00 -44.62
C TYR A 160 4.97 9.13 -45.52
N LEU A 161 5.08 7.83 -45.21
CA LEU A 161 5.86 6.88 -46.01
C LEU A 161 5.30 6.72 -47.43
N LYS A 162 3.98 6.67 -47.60
CA LYS A 162 3.32 6.66 -48.92
C LYS A 162 3.61 7.93 -49.71
N GLY A 163 3.61 9.09 -49.05
CA GLY A 163 4.00 10.37 -49.65
C GLY A 163 5.43 10.36 -50.17
N LYS A 164 6.40 9.95 -49.34
CA LYS A 164 7.81 9.85 -49.73
C LYS A 164 8.07 8.88 -50.89
N ARG A 165 7.37 7.73 -50.93
CA ARG A 165 7.48 6.77 -52.05
C ARG A 165 7.03 7.37 -53.39
N LYS A 166 5.94 8.15 -53.39
CA LYS A 166 5.46 8.84 -54.61
C LYS A 166 6.43 9.87 -55.14
N LEU A 167 7.26 10.46 -54.25
CA LEU A 167 8.25 11.47 -54.61
C LEU A 167 9.62 10.87 -55.00
N GLY A 168 9.76 9.54 -55.02
CA GLY A 168 11.00 8.86 -55.41
C GLY A 168 12.18 9.03 -54.44
N LYS A 169 11.92 9.46 -53.20
CA LYS A 169 12.97 9.83 -52.21
C LYS A 169 13.41 8.68 -51.28
N ILE A 170 12.97 7.44 -51.50
CA ILE A 170 13.24 6.30 -50.60
C ILE A 170 13.73 5.10 -51.40
N THR A 171 14.85 4.52 -50.97
CA THR A 171 15.34 3.20 -51.42
C THR A 171 14.65 2.08 -50.61
N GLU A 172 14.44 0.87 -51.17
CA GLU A 172 13.73 -0.24 -50.49
C GLU A 172 14.24 -0.56 -49.06
N LYS A 173 15.51 -0.26 -48.78
CA LYS A 173 16.18 -0.45 -47.49
C LYS A 173 15.79 0.58 -46.41
N GLU A 174 15.42 1.80 -46.81
CA GLU A 174 14.96 2.87 -45.91
C GLU A 174 13.47 2.72 -45.55
N THR A 175 12.71 1.98 -46.37
CA THR A 175 11.28 1.69 -46.13
C THR A 175 11.00 0.89 -44.86
N LEU A 176 11.99 0.18 -44.32
CA LEU A 176 11.89 -0.55 -43.06
C LEU A 176 12.16 0.33 -41.83
N SER A 177 12.77 1.51 -42.02
CA SER A 177 13.07 2.44 -40.93
C SER A 177 11.81 3.25 -40.61
N ARG A 178 11.11 2.87 -39.55
CA ARG A 178 9.99 3.63 -38.99
C ARG A 178 10.52 4.87 -38.28
N CYS A 179 10.28 6.06 -38.83
CA CYS A 179 10.82 7.33 -38.32
C CYS A 179 10.07 7.86 -37.09
N PHE A 180 8.78 7.53 -36.93
CA PHE A 180 7.93 8.03 -35.85
C PHE A 180 7.73 6.98 -34.77
N THR A 181 7.54 5.72 -35.17
CA THR A 181 7.21 4.63 -34.23
C THR A 181 8.33 3.60 -34.06
N GLY A 182 9.43 3.75 -34.78
CA GLY A 182 10.59 2.85 -34.72
C GLY A 182 11.60 3.19 -33.63
N MET A 183 12.65 2.38 -33.56
CA MET A 183 13.77 2.55 -32.62
C MET A 183 14.70 3.72 -33.02
N SER A 184 14.79 4.01 -34.32
CA SER A 184 15.56 5.14 -34.87
C SER A 184 14.64 6.34 -35.03
N PHE A 185 14.66 7.24 -34.05
CA PHE A 185 13.90 8.47 -34.04
C PHE A 185 14.72 9.61 -34.66
N ASP A 186 14.23 10.23 -35.72
CA ASP A 186 14.80 11.44 -36.30
C ASP A 186 13.87 12.63 -36.08
N LYS A 187 14.31 13.57 -35.24
CA LYS A 187 13.54 14.76 -34.86
C LYS A 187 13.32 15.71 -36.05
N VAL A 188 14.30 15.81 -36.95
CA VAL A 188 14.26 16.72 -38.10
C VAL A 188 13.20 16.25 -39.10
N GLU A 189 13.05 14.94 -39.27
CA GLU A 189 12.03 14.39 -40.18
C GLU A 189 10.60 14.63 -39.68
N ILE A 190 10.36 14.60 -38.36
CA ILE A 190 9.03 14.87 -37.78
C ILE A 190 8.63 16.33 -37.95
N GLU A 191 9.60 17.24 -37.89
CA GLU A 191 9.37 18.68 -38.05
C GLU A 191 9.16 19.09 -39.52
N SER A 192 9.31 18.15 -40.47
CA SER A 192 8.96 18.40 -41.87
C SER A 192 7.48 18.72 -42.06
N ILE A 193 7.17 19.57 -43.03
CA ILE A 193 5.80 20.00 -43.33
C ILE A 193 4.94 18.78 -43.69
N GLU A 194 5.48 17.86 -44.49
CA GLU A 194 4.76 16.65 -44.90
C GLU A 194 4.44 15.72 -43.72
N ALA A 195 5.34 15.62 -42.73
CA ALA A 195 5.09 14.84 -41.52
C ALA A 195 4.03 15.50 -40.62
N GLN A 196 4.10 16.82 -40.43
CA GLN A 196 3.12 17.56 -39.63
C GLN A 196 1.71 17.51 -40.23
N GLU A 197 1.58 17.60 -41.56
CA GLU A 197 0.30 17.43 -42.25
C GLU A 197 -0.28 16.03 -42.07
N ALA A 198 0.57 15.00 -42.17
CA ALA A 198 0.16 13.61 -41.93
C ALA A 198 -0.31 13.40 -40.48
N LEU A 199 0.42 13.93 -39.50
CA LEU A 199 0.06 13.89 -38.07
C LEU A 199 -1.26 14.61 -37.81
N SER A 200 -1.45 15.82 -38.35
CA SER A 200 -2.69 16.60 -38.19
C SER A 200 -3.91 15.88 -38.78
N THR A 201 -3.74 15.28 -39.98
CA THR A 201 -4.79 14.51 -40.64
C THR A 201 -5.19 13.28 -39.83
N ALA A 202 -4.20 12.52 -39.34
CA ALA A 202 -4.45 11.34 -38.52
C ALA A 202 -5.07 11.69 -37.16
N ALA A 203 -4.59 12.76 -36.51
CA ALA A 203 -5.15 13.25 -35.24
C ALA A 203 -6.65 13.55 -35.36
N SER A 204 -7.03 14.24 -36.44
CA SER A 204 -8.43 14.58 -36.72
C SER A 204 -9.29 13.32 -36.94
N LYS A 205 -8.77 12.36 -37.70
CA LYS A 205 -9.47 11.09 -37.97
C LYS A 205 -9.70 10.26 -36.71
N HIS A 206 -8.69 10.14 -35.86
CA HIS A 206 -8.74 9.35 -34.62
C HIS A 206 -9.29 10.10 -33.41
N ARG A 207 -9.67 11.38 -33.58
CA ARG A 207 -10.17 12.26 -32.52
C ARG A 207 -9.22 12.33 -31.33
N VAL A 208 -7.94 12.56 -31.62
CA VAL A 208 -6.92 12.80 -30.59
C VAL A 208 -7.29 14.09 -29.86
N PRO A 209 -7.48 14.06 -28.53
CA PRO A 209 -7.86 15.27 -27.79
C PRO A 209 -6.74 16.30 -27.83
N GLY A 210 -7.11 17.58 -27.99
CA GLY A 210 -6.18 18.70 -27.83
C GLY A 210 -5.75 18.88 -26.37
N THR A 211 -4.71 19.69 -26.14
CA THR A 211 -4.05 19.87 -24.83
C THR A 211 -5.01 20.17 -23.68
N GLU A 212 -5.88 21.17 -23.81
CA GLU A 212 -6.82 21.58 -22.75
C GLU A 212 -7.81 20.46 -22.39
N ILE A 213 -8.45 19.87 -23.40
CA ILE A 213 -9.39 18.75 -23.20
C ILE A 213 -8.66 17.56 -22.57
N LEU A 214 -7.42 17.30 -22.99
CA LEU A 214 -6.64 16.19 -22.47
C LEU A 214 -6.25 16.39 -21.00
N ALA A 215 -5.98 17.64 -20.61
CA ALA A 215 -5.73 18.02 -19.21
C ALA A 215 -6.95 17.75 -18.33
N ASP A 216 -8.15 18.14 -18.79
CA ASP A 216 -9.42 17.86 -18.10
C ASP A 216 -9.68 16.36 -17.98
N VAL A 217 -9.44 15.62 -19.06
CA VAL A 217 -9.55 14.15 -19.07
C VAL A 217 -8.58 13.53 -18.05
N ALA A 218 -7.34 14.01 -17.99
CA ALA A 218 -6.34 13.53 -17.04
C ALA A 218 -6.77 13.80 -15.59
N ALA A 219 -7.24 15.02 -15.29
CA ALA A 219 -7.75 15.40 -13.97
C ALA A 219 -8.94 14.52 -13.55
N HIS A 220 -9.90 14.32 -14.44
CA HIS A 220 -11.05 13.43 -14.18
C HIS A 220 -10.61 11.99 -13.90
N CYS A 221 -9.68 11.45 -14.70
CA CYS A 221 -9.17 10.10 -14.52
C CYS A 221 -8.44 9.93 -13.18
N ASN A 222 -7.74 10.97 -12.71
CA ASN A 222 -7.09 10.99 -11.40
C ASN A 222 -8.11 10.97 -10.26
N GLU A 223 -9.14 11.81 -10.33
CA GLU A 223 -10.23 11.86 -9.34
C GLU A 223 -10.92 10.49 -9.23
N LYS A 224 -11.32 9.89 -10.36
CA LYS A 224 -11.98 8.57 -10.37
C LYS A 224 -11.07 7.46 -9.89
N LYS A 225 -9.77 7.53 -10.20
CA LYS A 225 -8.79 6.57 -9.70
C LYS A 225 -8.67 6.64 -8.17
N LEU A 226 -8.66 7.85 -7.61
CA LEU A 226 -8.60 8.06 -6.17
C LEU A 226 -9.89 7.61 -5.48
N ALA A 227 -11.06 7.97 -6.02
CA ALA A 227 -12.35 7.52 -5.52
C ALA A 227 -12.45 5.99 -5.51
N THR A 228 -12.00 5.32 -6.57
CA THR A 228 -11.97 3.85 -6.65
C THR A 228 -11.07 3.23 -5.57
N ARG A 229 -9.94 3.87 -5.24
CA ARG A 229 -9.08 3.42 -4.13
C ARG A 229 -9.81 3.52 -2.80
N HIS A 230 -10.47 4.64 -2.52
CA HIS A 230 -11.24 4.80 -1.28
C HIS A 230 -12.37 3.77 -1.15
N VAL A 231 -13.09 3.49 -2.24
CA VAL A 231 -14.13 2.45 -2.26
C VAL A 231 -13.54 1.08 -1.98
N LYS A 232 -12.40 0.74 -2.59
CA LYS A 232 -11.71 -0.52 -2.33
C LYS A 232 -11.30 -0.64 -0.86
N ASP A 233 -10.60 0.36 -0.32
CA ASP A 233 -10.11 0.35 1.05
C ASP A 233 -11.27 0.25 2.07
N ALA A 234 -12.38 0.95 1.80
CA ALA A 234 -13.60 0.88 2.62
C ALA A 234 -14.28 -0.50 2.54
N THR A 235 -14.29 -1.10 1.34
CA THR A 235 -14.86 -2.44 1.11
C THR A 235 -14.04 -3.50 1.83
N ASP A 236 -12.71 -3.46 1.71
CA ASP A 236 -11.80 -4.37 2.40
C ASP A 236 -11.98 -4.25 3.93
N LYS A 237 -12.08 -3.01 4.45
CA LYS A 237 -12.39 -2.77 5.87
C LYS A 237 -13.73 -3.36 6.31
N LEU A 238 -14.80 -3.21 5.50
CA LEU A 238 -16.12 -3.76 5.80
C LEU A 238 -16.08 -5.29 5.87
N TYR A 239 -15.46 -5.95 4.89
CA TYR A 239 -15.37 -7.41 4.89
C TYR A 239 -14.56 -7.95 6.07
N MET A 240 -13.44 -7.29 6.42
CA MET A 240 -12.65 -7.66 7.59
C MET A 240 -13.42 -7.44 8.90
N TRP A 241 -14.20 -6.36 8.99
CA TRP A 241 -15.06 -6.10 10.14
C TRP A 241 -16.15 -7.17 10.28
N VAL A 242 -16.83 -7.55 9.19
CA VAL A 242 -17.85 -8.61 9.21
C VAL A 242 -17.26 -9.96 9.62
N LEU A 243 -16.06 -10.28 9.12
CA LEU A 243 -15.34 -11.50 9.49
C LEU A 243 -15.06 -11.54 11.01
N LEU A 244 -14.55 -10.44 11.57
CA LEU A 244 -14.25 -10.33 13.00
C LEU A 244 -15.53 -10.35 13.85
N LYS A 245 -16.61 -9.70 13.42
CA LYS A 245 -17.91 -9.76 14.12
C LYS A 245 -18.45 -11.18 14.22
N LYS A 246 -18.18 -12.04 13.23
CA LYS A 246 -18.57 -13.45 13.24
C LYS A 246 -17.63 -14.34 14.07
N LYS A 247 -16.32 -14.08 14.04
CA LYS A 247 -15.32 -14.82 14.84
C LYS A 247 -15.32 -14.43 16.32
N GLU A 248 -15.98 -13.32 16.67
CA GLU A 248 -15.96 -12.64 17.98
C GLU A 248 -14.59 -12.09 18.36
N ILE A 249 -13.57 -12.96 18.39
CA ILE A 249 -12.18 -12.64 18.76
C ILE A 249 -11.23 -13.27 17.77
N LEU A 250 -10.23 -12.50 17.31
CA LEU A 250 -9.11 -12.98 16.51
C LEU A 250 -7.81 -12.73 17.26
N TYR A 251 -7.14 -13.80 17.69
CA TYR A 251 -5.84 -13.73 18.32
C TYR A 251 -4.74 -13.47 17.29
N SER A 252 -3.79 -12.60 17.64
CA SER A 252 -2.64 -12.27 16.82
C SER A 252 -1.51 -11.77 17.70
N GLU A 253 -0.27 -11.97 17.26
CA GLU A 253 0.84 -11.18 17.73
C GLU A 253 0.82 -9.77 17.12
N ALA A 254 1.33 -8.80 17.87
CA ALA A 254 1.54 -7.44 17.41
C ALA A 254 2.93 -6.94 17.81
N ARG A 255 3.55 -6.12 16.96
CA ARG A 255 4.86 -5.53 17.20
C ARG A 255 4.70 -4.10 17.71
N VAL A 256 5.36 -3.78 18.82
CA VAL A 256 5.29 -2.44 19.43
C VAL A 256 6.16 -1.45 18.64
N LEU A 257 5.53 -0.43 18.06
CA LEU A 257 6.21 0.58 17.22
C LEU A 257 6.52 1.87 17.97
N GLY A 258 5.76 2.17 19.01
CA GLY A 258 5.91 3.38 19.80
C GLY A 258 5.43 3.14 21.21
N LEU A 259 6.18 3.66 22.17
CA LEU A 259 5.88 3.55 23.59
C LEU A 259 5.87 4.94 24.22
N GLY A 260 4.99 5.12 25.19
CA GLY A 260 4.92 6.33 25.99
C GLY A 260 4.15 6.12 27.29
N PRO A 261 3.97 7.16 28.11
CA PRO A 261 3.32 7.01 29.41
C PRO A 261 1.80 6.80 29.35
N LYS A 262 1.16 7.08 28.21
CA LYS A 262 -0.32 7.04 28.08
C LYS A 262 -0.83 5.95 27.13
N PHE A 263 -0.09 5.69 26.06
CA PHE A 263 -0.48 4.75 25.04
C PHE A 263 0.77 4.18 24.37
N MET A 264 0.57 3.03 23.74
CA MET A 264 1.53 2.45 22.81
C MET A 264 0.90 2.33 21.42
N SER A 265 1.72 2.46 20.38
CA SER A 265 1.33 2.08 19.02
C SER A 265 1.86 0.69 18.70
N ILE A 266 0.97 -0.14 18.13
CA ILE A 266 1.25 -1.52 17.78
C ILE A 266 0.93 -1.75 16.31
N TYR A 267 1.72 -2.60 15.66
CA TYR A 267 1.46 -3.09 14.31
C TYR A 267 1.04 -4.54 14.37
N ILE A 268 -0.09 -4.85 13.73
CA ILE A 268 -0.69 -6.19 13.71
C ILE A 268 -0.43 -6.79 12.33
N PRO A 269 0.56 -7.70 12.16
CA PRO A 269 0.97 -8.18 10.85
C PRO A 269 -0.15 -8.91 10.11
N LYS A 270 -0.96 -9.68 10.84
CA LYS A 270 -2.09 -10.47 10.29
C LYS A 270 -3.11 -9.61 9.53
N LEU A 271 -3.28 -8.36 9.93
CA LEU A 271 -4.20 -7.40 9.29
C LEU A 271 -3.48 -6.26 8.56
N ALA A 272 -2.15 -6.16 8.67
CA ALA A 272 -1.35 -5.04 8.20
C ALA A 272 -1.86 -3.66 8.67
N ILE A 273 -2.35 -3.57 9.91
CA ILE A 273 -2.87 -2.33 10.51
C ILE A 273 -2.02 -1.87 11.69
N GLU A 274 -1.91 -0.55 11.85
CA GLU A 274 -1.38 0.08 13.07
C GLU A 274 -2.54 0.49 13.98
N ARG A 275 -2.43 0.21 15.28
CA ARG A 275 -3.42 0.59 16.29
C ARG A 275 -2.75 1.20 17.51
N ARG A 276 -3.48 2.07 18.20
CA ARG A 276 -3.06 2.61 19.49
C ARG A 276 -3.82 1.91 20.60
N VAL A 277 -3.08 1.38 21.56
CA VAL A 277 -3.62 0.83 22.81
C VAL A 277 -3.36 1.87 23.88
N TYR A 278 -4.44 2.44 24.40
CA TYR A 278 -4.40 3.44 25.47
C TYR A 278 -4.59 2.72 26.81
N TYR A 279 -3.72 2.99 27.76
CA TYR A 279 -3.73 2.40 29.09
C TYR A 279 -3.68 3.48 30.18
N ASP A 280 -3.77 4.76 29.82
CA ASP A 280 -4.00 5.83 30.76
C ASP A 280 -5.43 5.78 31.32
N GLU A 281 -5.55 6.07 32.62
CA GLU A 281 -6.86 6.21 33.29
C GLU A 281 -7.74 4.95 33.16
N VAL A 282 -7.12 3.77 33.29
CA VAL A 282 -7.80 2.47 33.31
C VAL A 282 -7.98 1.98 34.74
N GLU A 283 -9.22 1.68 35.14
CA GLU A 283 -9.51 1.08 36.43
C GLU A 283 -8.95 -0.34 36.53
N GLY A 284 -8.26 -0.65 37.63
CA GLY A 284 -7.66 -1.97 37.83
C GLY A 284 -6.35 -2.20 37.09
N LEU A 285 -5.78 -1.18 36.43
CA LEU A 285 -4.46 -1.25 35.79
C LEU A 285 -3.49 -0.26 36.45
N THR A 286 -2.37 -0.77 36.93
CA THR A 286 -1.21 0.03 37.34
C THR A 286 -0.26 0.15 36.14
N VAL A 287 0.14 1.38 35.84
CA VAL A 287 1.05 1.70 34.74
C VAL A 287 2.30 2.36 35.32
N GLU A 288 3.45 1.72 35.10
CA GLU A 288 4.75 2.26 35.46
C GLU A 288 5.54 2.54 34.18
N TRP A 289 5.95 3.80 34.01
CA TRP A 289 6.76 4.24 32.87
C TRP A 289 8.15 4.60 33.37
N LEU A 290 9.16 3.94 32.80
CA LEU A 290 10.56 4.19 33.09
C LEU A 290 11.17 5.01 31.95
N ASP A 291 11.29 6.32 32.15
CA ASP A 291 11.82 7.25 31.13
C ASP A 291 13.23 6.88 30.67
N THR A 292 14.10 6.44 31.59
CA THR A 292 15.52 6.15 31.31
C THR A 292 15.71 4.99 30.34
N THR A 293 14.90 3.94 30.46
CA THR A 293 14.97 2.74 29.61
C THR A 293 13.84 2.68 28.59
N SER A 294 12.96 3.69 28.53
CA SER A 294 11.75 3.70 27.71
C SER A 294 10.94 2.40 27.84
N THR A 295 10.84 1.90 29.07
CA THR A 295 10.19 0.62 29.39
C THR A 295 8.85 0.88 30.07
N LEU A 296 7.83 0.15 29.61
CA LEU A 296 6.49 0.19 30.16
C LEU A 296 6.25 -1.09 30.97
N VAL A 297 5.77 -0.96 32.20
CA VAL A 297 5.31 -2.10 33.00
C VAL A 297 3.83 -1.90 33.30
N LEU A 298 3.03 -2.89 32.93
CA LEU A 298 1.59 -2.95 33.17
C LEU A 298 1.32 -4.03 34.22
N SER A 299 0.58 -3.71 35.27
CA SER A 299 0.25 -4.65 36.34
C SER A 299 -1.22 -4.58 36.69
N GLN A 300 -1.88 -5.72 36.91
CA GLN A 300 -3.24 -5.71 37.41
C GLN A 300 -3.27 -5.25 38.87
N SER A 301 -4.21 -4.36 39.21
CA SER A 301 -4.41 -3.83 40.55
C SER A 301 -5.73 -4.33 41.13
N THR A 302 -5.68 -4.89 42.33
CA THR A 302 -6.85 -5.29 43.12
C THR A 302 -7.42 -4.14 43.96
N HIS A 303 -6.70 -3.01 44.05
CA HIS A 303 -7.12 -1.86 44.84
C HIS A 303 -7.96 -0.89 44.00
N LYS A 304 -9.24 -0.72 44.37
CA LYS A 304 -10.05 0.41 43.87
C LYS A 304 -9.34 1.70 44.27
N ARG A 305 -8.81 2.46 43.31
CA ARG A 305 -8.25 3.79 43.59
C ARG A 305 -9.33 4.64 44.25
N SER A 306 -9.10 5.06 45.48
CA SER A 306 -9.94 6.08 46.11
C SER A 306 -9.79 7.37 45.31
N SER A 307 -10.92 7.80 44.74
CA SER A 307 -11.11 9.03 43.96
C SER A 307 -10.18 10.18 44.39
N ARG A 308 -9.05 10.35 43.70
CA ARG A 308 -8.25 11.57 43.78
C ARG A 308 -8.50 12.39 42.53
N ARG A 309 -9.35 13.40 42.69
CA ARG A 309 -9.50 14.63 41.87
C ARG A 309 -9.01 14.49 40.41
N SER A 310 -9.71 13.71 39.61
CA SER A 310 -9.71 13.86 38.17
C SER A 310 -11.03 14.52 37.75
N SER A 311 -10.96 15.40 36.76
CA SER A 311 -12.10 15.96 36.04
C SER A 311 -13.08 14.84 35.65
N PRO A 312 -14.38 15.11 35.46
CA PRO A 312 -15.38 14.09 35.15
C PRO A 312 -15.19 13.57 33.71
N GLY A 313 -14.14 12.78 33.50
CA GLY A 313 -13.83 12.03 32.29
C GLY A 313 -14.03 10.55 32.57
N LYS A 314 -14.64 9.84 31.61
CA LYS A 314 -14.87 8.38 31.64
C LYS A 314 -13.56 7.64 31.93
N CYS A 315 -13.41 7.11 33.15
CA CYS A 315 -12.40 6.12 33.46
C CYS A 315 -12.71 4.84 32.66
N ARG A 316 -11.72 4.24 32.01
CA ARG A 316 -11.91 3.04 31.18
C ARG A 316 -11.86 1.79 32.05
N THR A 317 -12.62 0.76 31.67
CA THR A 317 -12.53 -0.53 32.36
C THR A 317 -11.32 -1.32 31.84
N LEU A 318 -10.79 -2.23 32.66
CA LEU A 318 -9.69 -3.11 32.27
C LEU A 318 -10.02 -3.95 31.02
N GLU A 319 -11.29 -4.36 30.88
CA GLU A 319 -11.80 -5.14 29.75
C GLU A 319 -11.77 -4.39 28.41
N GLU A 320 -11.78 -3.05 28.42
CA GLU A 320 -11.65 -2.24 27.21
C GLU A 320 -10.21 -2.28 26.64
N VAL A 321 -9.22 -2.57 27.49
CA VAL A 321 -7.79 -2.51 27.15
C VAL A 321 -7.15 -3.89 27.09
N ALA A 322 -7.59 -4.83 27.90
CA ALA A 322 -7.08 -6.19 27.97
C ALA A 322 -8.22 -7.22 27.97
N LEU A 323 -8.06 -8.28 27.18
CA LEU A 323 -8.82 -9.51 27.32
C LEU A 323 -8.09 -10.37 28.35
N ILE A 324 -8.68 -10.51 29.54
CA ILE A 324 -8.12 -11.30 30.63
C ILE A 324 -8.64 -12.72 30.58
N VAL A 325 -7.73 -13.69 30.56
CA VAL A 325 -8.05 -15.12 30.61
C VAL A 325 -7.51 -15.76 31.88
N ASN A 326 -8.28 -16.68 32.46
CA ASN A 326 -7.82 -17.49 33.57
C ASN A 326 -6.99 -18.67 33.02
N PRO A 327 -5.76 -18.90 33.50
CA PRO A 327 -4.94 -20.03 33.07
C PRO A 327 -5.62 -21.39 33.25
N ALA A 328 -6.48 -21.55 34.26
CA ALA A 328 -7.22 -22.78 34.50
C ALA A 328 -8.28 -23.08 33.43
N ASP A 329 -8.86 -22.04 32.83
CA ASP A 329 -9.86 -22.19 31.75
C ASP A 329 -9.19 -22.61 30.43
N LEU A 330 -7.93 -22.21 30.21
CA LEU A 330 -7.10 -22.63 29.07
C LEU A 330 -6.73 -24.13 29.14
N GLU A 331 -6.38 -24.65 30.32
CA GLU A 331 -6.08 -26.08 30.51
C GLU A 331 -7.31 -26.98 30.36
N LEU A 332 -8.50 -26.48 30.75
CA LEU A 332 -9.77 -27.17 30.57
C LEU A 332 -10.14 -27.33 29.09
N GLU A 333 -9.98 -26.29 28.26
CA GLU A 333 -10.21 -26.42 26.82
C GLU A 333 -9.21 -27.38 26.13
N MET A 334 -7.96 -27.42 26.59
CA MET A 334 -6.96 -28.37 26.07
C MET A 334 -7.27 -29.83 26.45
N SER A 335 -7.83 -30.07 27.63
CA SER A 335 -8.10 -31.43 28.14
C SER A 335 -9.37 -32.08 27.56
N PHE A 336 -10.37 -31.29 27.14
CA PHE A 336 -11.54 -31.81 26.40
C PHE A 336 -11.23 -32.32 24.99
N SER A 337 -10.03 -32.03 24.44
CA SER A 337 -9.61 -32.52 23.12
C SER A 337 -9.13 -33.99 23.12
N GLY A 338 -8.86 -34.57 24.29
CA GLY A 338 -8.34 -35.94 24.41
C GLY A 338 -9.39 -37.04 24.32
N HIS A 339 -10.67 -36.73 24.53
CA HIS A 339 -11.73 -37.73 24.53
C HIS A 339 -13.07 -37.09 24.13
N ILE A 340 -13.57 -37.37 22.92
CA ILE A 340 -14.95 -37.77 22.60
C ILE A 340 -15.02 -38.00 21.09
N GLY A 341 -15.25 -39.25 20.69
CA GLY A 341 -15.75 -39.58 19.35
C GLY A 341 -17.26 -39.40 19.33
N GLY A 342 -17.78 -38.59 18.40
CA GLY A 342 -19.22 -38.41 18.20
C GLY A 342 -19.53 -37.30 17.18
N GLU A 343 -20.20 -37.67 16.10
CA GLU A 343 -20.32 -36.94 14.84
C GLU A 343 -21.06 -35.58 14.90
N ASN A 344 -20.63 -34.67 14.01
CA ASN A 344 -21.39 -33.61 13.32
C ASN A 344 -21.66 -32.22 13.96
N VAL A 345 -20.81 -31.75 14.89
CA VAL A 345 -20.78 -30.30 15.29
C VAL A 345 -19.38 -29.66 15.18
N GLU A 346 -18.37 -30.37 14.68
CA GLU A 346 -16.95 -30.06 14.91
C GLU A 346 -16.30 -28.98 14.02
N SER A 347 -16.91 -28.55 12.92
CA SER A 347 -16.21 -27.67 11.96
C SER A 347 -16.03 -26.22 12.42
N GLN A 348 -16.82 -25.74 13.39
CA GLN A 348 -16.80 -24.34 13.82
C GLN A 348 -15.98 -24.09 15.09
N ARG A 349 -15.86 -25.09 15.99
CA ARG A 349 -15.01 -25.02 17.19
C ARG A 349 -13.53 -25.27 16.88
N CYS A 350 -13.20 -26.14 15.92
CA CYS A 350 -11.81 -26.47 15.59
C CYS A 350 -10.98 -25.27 15.07
N LEU A 351 -11.61 -24.25 14.46
CA LEU A 351 -10.88 -23.06 14.01
C LEU A 351 -10.45 -22.14 15.16
N GLY A 352 -11.30 -21.94 16.16
CA GLY A 352 -10.94 -21.17 17.37
C GLY A 352 -9.80 -21.84 18.14
N ILE A 353 -9.86 -23.17 18.26
CA ILE A 353 -8.84 -23.97 18.96
C ILE A 353 -7.48 -23.90 18.26
N SER A 354 -7.44 -23.91 16.92
CA SER A 354 -6.17 -23.78 16.17
C SER A 354 -5.49 -22.40 16.31
N GLU A 355 -6.26 -21.34 16.54
CA GLU A 355 -5.73 -19.98 16.75
C GLU A 355 -5.32 -19.75 18.22
N ILE A 356 -5.96 -20.43 19.17
CA ILE A 356 -5.56 -20.48 20.59
C ILE A 356 -4.24 -21.26 20.75
N MET A 357 -4.06 -22.37 20.02
CA MET A 357 -2.84 -23.20 20.09
C MET A 357 -1.56 -22.49 19.61
N ASN A 358 -1.67 -21.41 18.84
CA ASN A 358 -0.50 -20.71 18.28
C ASN A 358 -0.14 -19.41 19.01
N ASN A 359 -1.03 -18.85 19.82
CA ASN A 359 -0.80 -17.57 20.49
C ASN A 359 -1.04 -17.72 21.99
N GLU A 360 0.04 -17.82 22.77
CA GLU A 360 -0.05 -17.85 24.23
C GLU A 360 -0.33 -16.44 24.80
N PRO A 361 -1.17 -16.32 25.84
CA PRO A 361 -1.38 -15.05 26.52
C PRO A 361 -0.10 -14.61 27.22
N ALA A 362 0.13 -13.29 27.26
CA ALA A 362 1.14 -12.73 28.15
C ALA A 362 0.65 -12.78 29.60
N PHE A 363 1.48 -12.49 30.60
CA PHE A 363 1.04 -12.48 32.00
C PHE A 363 1.32 -11.14 32.68
N PHE A 364 0.46 -10.76 33.64
CA PHE A 364 0.77 -9.65 34.52
C PHE A 364 1.77 -10.08 35.62
N PRO A 365 2.74 -9.22 35.98
CA PRO A 365 3.05 -7.92 35.38
C PRO A 365 3.69 -8.06 33.98
N LEU A 366 3.20 -7.27 33.03
CA LEU A 366 3.64 -7.27 31.63
C LEU A 366 4.65 -6.14 31.39
N THR A 367 5.89 -6.50 31.10
CA THR A 367 6.94 -5.57 30.69
C THR A 367 6.99 -5.46 29.17
N VAL A 368 6.88 -4.25 28.63
CA VAL A 368 6.83 -3.96 27.20
C VAL A 368 8.01 -3.07 26.81
N HIS A 369 8.68 -3.45 25.73
CA HIS A 369 9.82 -2.73 25.17
C HIS A 369 9.53 -2.30 23.73
N LEU A 370 10.27 -1.31 23.23
CA LEU A 370 10.15 -0.90 21.84
C LEU A 370 10.56 -2.07 20.93
N LEU A 371 9.79 -2.33 19.87
CA LEU A 371 9.97 -3.47 18.97
C LEU A 371 9.82 -4.86 19.62
N SER A 372 9.30 -4.97 20.86
CA SER A 372 8.90 -6.27 21.39
C SER A 372 7.61 -6.74 20.73
N THR A 373 7.44 -8.05 20.65
CA THR A 373 6.19 -8.68 20.23
C THR A 373 5.30 -8.86 21.46
N ILE A 374 4.01 -8.55 21.33
CA ILE A 374 3.01 -8.75 22.37
C ILE A 374 1.77 -9.45 21.79
N PRO A 375 1.12 -10.34 22.55
CA PRO A 375 -0.11 -10.97 22.12
C PRO A 375 -1.30 -10.01 22.26
N VAL A 376 -2.15 -9.97 21.24
CA VAL A 376 -3.35 -9.13 21.20
C VAL A 376 -4.57 -9.91 20.72
N ALA A 377 -5.73 -9.48 21.21
CA ALA A 377 -7.04 -9.95 20.82
C ALA A 377 -7.75 -8.86 20.01
N LEU A 378 -8.12 -9.18 18.78
CA LEU A 378 -8.77 -8.27 17.85
C LEU A 378 -10.27 -8.55 17.81
N HIS A 379 -11.08 -7.50 17.85
CA HIS A 379 -12.53 -7.63 17.79
C HIS A 379 -13.13 -6.47 16.99
N ALA A 380 -14.28 -6.72 16.38
CA ALA A 380 -15.05 -5.72 15.66
C ALA A 380 -15.88 -4.88 16.65
N VAL A 381 -15.89 -3.56 16.45
CA VAL A 381 -16.74 -2.62 17.20
C VAL A 381 -17.49 -1.67 16.26
N GLY A 382 -18.58 -1.09 16.73
CA GLY A 382 -19.44 -0.19 15.95
C GLY A 382 -20.49 -0.93 15.10
N GLY A 383 -20.98 -0.28 14.04
CA GLY A 383 -21.88 -0.89 13.04
C GLY A 383 -23.38 -0.72 13.29
N ASP A 384 -23.83 -0.57 14.54
CA ASP A 384 -25.26 -0.39 14.84
C ASP A 384 -25.69 1.08 14.61
N ASP A 385 -24.90 2.06 15.09
CA ASP A 385 -25.07 3.50 14.80
C ASP A 385 -23.71 4.26 14.71
N GLY A 386 -22.59 3.53 14.77
CA GLY A 386 -21.23 4.08 14.86
C GLY A 386 -20.31 3.60 13.74
N PRO A 387 -19.18 4.30 13.50
CA PRO A 387 -18.23 3.92 12.47
C PRO A 387 -17.69 2.51 12.71
N LEU A 388 -17.56 1.72 11.64
CA LEU A 388 -16.96 0.40 11.69
C LEU A 388 -15.51 0.53 12.14
N ASP A 389 -15.12 -0.21 13.18
CA ASP A 389 -13.73 -0.24 13.60
C ASP A 389 -13.27 -1.60 14.10
N ILE A 390 -11.95 -1.80 14.06
CA ILE A 390 -11.28 -3.01 14.55
C ILE A 390 -10.38 -2.57 15.70
N VAL A 391 -10.72 -3.01 16.91
CA VAL A 391 -9.98 -2.66 18.12
C VAL A 391 -9.08 -3.81 18.52
N ALA A 392 -7.90 -3.47 19.03
CA ALA A 392 -6.95 -4.41 19.59
C ALA A 392 -6.90 -4.24 21.10
N ARG A 393 -7.08 -5.34 21.83
CA ARG A 393 -6.85 -5.43 23.28
C ARG A 393 -5.61 -6.27 23.53
N LEU A 394 -4.93 -6.03 24.64
CA LEU A 394 -3.90 -6.92 25.13
C LEU A 394 -4.50 -8.30 25.42
N TYR A 395 -3.83 -9.38 25.02
CA TYR A 395 -4.25 -10.72 25.40
C TYR A 395 -3.38 -11.21 26.57
N VAL A 396 -3.95 -11.22 27.78
CA VAL A 396 -3.18 -11.40 29.01
C VAL A 396 -3.86 -12.38 29.95
N GLY A 397 -3.10 -13.32 30.50
CA GLY A 397 -3.51 -14.20 31.58
C GLY A 397 -3.31 -13.54 32.94
N SER A 398 -4.22 -13.81 33.87
CA SER A 398 -4.04 -13.42 35.27
C SER A 398 -4.36 -14.57 36.20
N TYR A 399 -3.47 -14.78 37.18
CA TYR A 399 -3.67 -15.73 38.28
C TYR A 399 -4.54 -15.16 39.41
N PHE A 400 -4.94 -13.89 39.32
CA PHE A 400 -5.75 -13.20 40.32
C PHE A 400 -7.16 -12.97 39.77
N GLN A 401 -8.11 -13.81 40.20
CA GLN A 401 -9.54 -13.62 40.01
C GLN A 401 -10.25 -13.58 41.35
#